data_AF-E9AGT2-F1
#
_entry.id   AF-E9AGT2-F1
#
_cell.length_a   1.000
_cell.length_b   1.000
_cell.length_c   1.000
_cell.angle_alpha   90.00
_cell.angle_beta   90.00
_cell.angle_gamma   90.00
#
_symmetry.space_group_name_H-M   'P 1'
#
loop_
_entity.id
_entity.type
_entity.pdbx_description
1 polymer ?
#
loop_
_entity_poly.entity_id
_entity_poly.type
_entity_poly.pdbx_seq_one_letter_code
_entity_poly.pdbx_strand_id
1 'polypeptide(L)'
;MLYGFAVLQSFCYKNFFSYQWDTVDPNPFFERMGSKGYDDSIDDQWVGFITHYNELVCLALLLAGFSGLYRALLSYSTSSASPVPSDNTACSSPSASSECSGSLDGHVKVWMPPRWLDKLRSRARTLGSPSGARRRCTAFLQRSWILPAFYTVVGVVFVIFVHGPHFFLPLLIIIANYVIFSRLQRWCPYWLFMVIMWAAHVTLLYLIEINDGFEQTPWLQYYTSCILSHLQAIQEDAEAIPWEQRMRWCVAFRMSTLRLIAFNYDLWEATHAAARARDRARAKHDTGCVECAQLREQNAASAAALPAEALRCYKYRTEYARDPADYNFLNYAAYVLFPPLYLAGPMSSFNAFVSHMRVPSTSMPLRKMVRYAFGILRIYITEYTLLHFVHIPCLGSYAFVILRMTLLEQAHFLFYMLAYLWLKFSFIWKSSRLFAMFSGIEVPEDMRRCFGNTLTVRGFWRDWHASFNLWIVRYMYIPMGGRSRVALSVLPIFLFIAVWHDPALHLVKWAVCIAAMFVAEVAVSGCFGVGRCGVPARDGRRGTDGRSK
;
A
#
# COMPACT_ATOMS: atom_id res chain seq x y z
N MET A 1 -17.33 -7.67 -25.06
CA MET A 1 -15.96 -8.07 -24.68
C MET A 1 -15.40 -9.10 -25.67
N LEU A 2 -15.86 -10.35 -25.68
CA LEU A 2 -15.32 -11.39 -26.60
C LEU A 2 -15.28 -10.99 -28.08
N TYR A 3 -16.34 -10.35 -28.59
CA TYR A 3 -16.35 -9.79 -29.95
C TYR A 3 -15.21 -8.77 -30.16
N GLY A 4 -15.04 -7.85 -29.21
CA GLY A 4 -13.96 -6.87 -29.22
C GLY A 4 -12.56 -7.48 -29.18
N PHE A 5 -12.39 -8.56 -28.40
CA PHE A 5 -11.16 -9.34 -28.37
C PHE A 5 -10.84 -9.88 -29.77
N ALA A 6 -11.81 -10.54 -30.41
CA ALA A 6 -11.62 -11.12 -31.74
C ALA A 6 -11.34 -10.06 -32.83
N VAL A 7 -12.03 -8.90 -32.76
CA VAL A 7 -11.78 -7.76 -33.64
C VAL A 7 -10.33 -7.28 -33.49
N LEU A 8 -9.90 -7.04 -32.25
CA LEU A 8 -8.57 -6.51 -31.98
C LEU A 8 -7.46 -7.54 -32.25
N GLN A 9 -7.68 -8.82 -31.93
CA GLN A 9 -6.78 -9.92 -32.30
C GLN A 9 -6.60 -10.00 -33.82
N SER A 10 -7.70 -9.95 -34.60
CA SER A 10 -7.63 -9.95 -36.06
C SER A 10 -6.82 -8.76 -36.57
N PHE A 11 -7.04 -7.57 -36.01
CA PHE A 11 -6.28 -6.37 -36.34
C PHE A 11 -4.79 -6.52 -36.00
N CYS A 12 -4.45 -7.02 -34.80
CA CYS A 12 -3.09 -7.31 -34.38
C CYS A 12 -2.41 -8.24 -35.39
N TYR A 13 -3.07 -9.32 -35.79
CA TYR A 13 -2.47 -10.33 -36.66
C TYR A 13 -2.27 -9.88 -38.10
N LYS A 14 -3.12 -8.95 -38.59
CA LYS A 14 -2.94 -8.30 -39.89
C LYS A 14 -1.77 -7.32 -39.90
N ASN A 15 -1.55 -6.63 -38.79
CA ASN A 15 -0.51 -5.59 -38.65
C ASN A 15 0.75 -6.05 -37.91
N PHE A 16 0.87 -7.35 -37.60
CA PHE A 16 1.94 -7.91 -36.77
C PHE A 16 3.34 -7.52 -37.27
N PHE A 17 3.54 -7.51 -38.59
CA PHE A 17 4.80 -7.10 -39.22
C PHE A 17 5.29 -5.71 -38.80
N SER A 18 4.38 -4.80 -38.40
CA SER A 18 4.75 -3.44 -37.99
C SER A 18 5.49 -3.37 -36.66
N TYR A 19 5.35 -4.38 -35.80
CA TYR A 19 5.89 -4.36 -34.43
C TYR A 19 6.42 -5.73 -33.96
N GLN A 20 6.58 -6.69 -34.88
CA GLN A 20 7.02 -8.06 -34.58
C GLN A 20 8.36 -8.14 -33.83
N TRP A 21 9.24 -7.15 -34.04
CA TRP A 21 10.56 -7.08 -33.38
C TRP A 21 10.46 -6.74 -31.89
N ASP A 22 9.32 -6.20 -31.46
CA ASP A 22 8.98 -5.94 -30.07
C ASP A 22 8.07 -7.04 -29.49
N THR A 23 7.99 -8.19 -30.15
CA THR A 23 7.30 -9.37 -29.59
C THR A 23 8.27 -10.52 -29.47
N VAL A 24 8.11 -11.31 -28.43
CA VAL A 24 8.87 -12.55 -28.21
C VAL A 24 8.10 -13.72 -28.80
N ASP A 25 8.80 -14.79 -29.17
CA ASP A 25 8.16 -16.02 -29.59
C ASP A 25 7.17 -16.52 -28.52
N PRO A 26 5.95 -16.93 -28.91
CA PRO A 26 4.96 -17.42 -27.97
C PRO A 26 5.44 -18.74 -27.36
N ASN A 27 5.02 -19.02 -26.13
CA ASN A 27 5.32 -20.32 -25.56
C ASN A 27 4.60 -21.46 -26.34
N PRO A 28 5.08 -22.72 -26.27
CA PRO A 28 4.52 -23.83 -27.07
C PRO A 28 3.03 -24.12 -26.81
N PHE A 29 2.48 -23.67 -25.69
CA PHE A 29 1.05 -23.80 -25.40
C PHE A 29 0.23 -22.76 -26.17
N PHE A 30 0.63 -21.48 -26.14
CA PHE A 30 -0.05 -20.41 -26.87
C PHE A 30 0.20 -20.48 -28.37
N GLU A 31 1.38 -20.92 -28.80
CA GLU A 31 1.68 -21.19 -30.21
C GLU A 31 0.70 -22.20 -30.81
N ARG A 32 0.43 -23.31 -30.10
CA ARG A 32 -0.59 -24.31 -30.51
C ARG A 32 -2.01 -23.75 -30.53
N MET A 33 -2.28 -22.68 -29.79
CA MET A 33 -3.57 -21.96 -29.83
C MET A 33 -3.60 -20.84 -30.87
N GLY A 34 -2.54 -20.69 -31.69
CA GLY A 34 -2.47 -19.72 -32.78
C GLY A 34 -1.96 -18.34 -32.39
N SER A 35 -1.33 -18.19 -31.23
CA SER A 35 -0.61 -16.96 -30.86
C SER A 35 0.52 -16.68 -31.88
N LYS A 36 0.64 -15.42 -32.31
CA LYS A 36 1.74 -14.98 -33.20
C LYS A 36 2.97 -14.48 -32.46
N GLY A 37 2.84 -14.17 -31.17
CA GLY A 37 3.86 -13.52 -30.38
C GLY A 37 3.37 -13.24 -28.97
N TYR A 38 4.30 -12.94 -28.08
CA TYR A 38 4.05 -12.49 -26.72
C TYR A 38 4.58 -11.06 -26.57
N ASP A 39 3.67 -10.14 -26.25
CA ASP A 39 3.98 -8.72 -26.03
C ASP A 39 4.54 -8.50 -24.61
N ASP A 40 5.86 -8.68 -24.48
CA ASP A 40 6.61 -8.65 -23.22
C ASP A 40 7.88 -7.81 -23.29
N SER A 41 8.06 -6.99 -24.32
CA SER A 41 9.29 -6.18 -24.46
C SER A 41 9.07 -4.70 -24.12
N ILE A 42 7.85 -4.18 -24.28
CA ILE A 42 7.58 -2.75 -24.22
C ILE A 42 7.32 -2.27 -22.79
N ASP A 43 6.71 -3.09 -21.95
CA ASP A 43 6.33 -2.69 -20.59
C ASP A 43 7.34 -3.15 -19.54
N ASP A 44 8.44 -2.40 -19.41
CA ASP A 44 9.52 -2.66 -18.44
C ASP A 44 9.03 -2.87 -17.00
N GLN A 45 7.95 -2.18 -16.60
CA GLN A 45 7.41 -2.30 -15.24
C GLN A 45 6.72 -3.65 -15.02
N TRP A 46 5.94 -4.13 -16.01
CA TRP A 46 5.34 -5.45 -15.95
C TRP A 46 6.42 -6.53 -15.97
N VAL A 47 7.30 -6.45 -16.96
CA VAL A 47 8.37 -7.43 -17.20
C VAL A 47 9.31 -7.53 -16.00
N GLY A 48 9.78 -6.39 -15.49
CA GLY A 48 10.67 -6.36 -14.33
C GLY A 48 10.03 -6.93 -13.06
N PHE A 49 8.72 -6.69 -12.85
CA PHE A 49 8.01 -7.23 -11.69
C PHE A 49 7.79 -8.74 -11.79
N ILE A 50 7.47 -9.26 -12.98
CA ILE A 50 7.28 -10.70 -13.22
C ILE A 50 8.61 -11.45 -13.14
N THR A 51 9.66 -10.93 -13.77
CA THR A 51 11.01 -11.52 -13.76
C THR A 51 11.53 -11.74 -12.35
N HIS A 52 11.27 -10.81 -11.42
CA HIS A 52 11.71 -10.90 -10.02
C HIS A 52 10.61 -11.33 -9.04
N TYR A 53 9.49 -11.86 -9.54
CA TYR A 53 8.35 -12.20 -8.69
C TYR A 53 8.71 -13.28 -7.65
N ASN A 54 9.54 -14.27 -8.02
CA ASN A 54 9.97 -15.33 -7.12
C ASN A 54 10.84 -14.80 -5.97
N GLU A 55 11.76 -13.89 -6.26
CA GLU A 55 12.61 -13.22 -5.28
C GLU A 55 11.76 -12.37 -4.32
N LEU A 56 10.74 -11.67 -4.82
CA LEU A 56 9.79 -10.92 -4.00
C LEU A 56 8.97 -11.84 -3.09
N VAL A 57 8.54 -13.02 -3.56
CA VAL A 57 7.87 -14.03 -2.74
C VAL A 57 8.81 -14.55 -1.65
N CYS A 58 10.06 -14.91 -1.99
CA CYS A 58 11.07 -15.36 -1.03
C CYS A 58 11.34 -14.31 0.05
N LEU A 59 11.49 -13.05 -0.35
CA LEU A 59 11.66 -11.92 0.57
C LEU A 59 10.44 -11.75 1.49
N ALA A 60 9.22 -11.84 0.94
CA ALA A 60 7.99 -11.77 1.72
C ALA A 60 7.88 -12.90 2.76
N LEU A 61 8.28 -14.13 2.38
CA LEU A 61 8.30 -15.27 3.29
C LEU A 61 9.37 -15.14 4.37
N LEU A 62 10.54 -14.57 4.05
CA LEU A 62 11.58 -14.25 5.03
C LEU A 62 11.08 -13.23 6.06
N LEU A 63 10.46 -12.14 5.58
CA LEU A 63 9.86 -11.12 6.44
C LEU A 63 8.77 -11.73 7.34
N ALA A 64 7.90 -12.58 6.77
CA ALA A 64 6.85 -13.27 7.49
C ALA A 64 7.38 -14.25 8.53
N GLY A 65 8.41 -15.04 8.18
CA GLY A 65 9.05 -16.01 9.05
C GLY A 65 9.66 -15.34 10.28
N PHE A 66 10.44 -14.29 10.10
CA PHE A 66 11.00 -13.53 11.21
C PHE A 66 9.92 -12.85 12.05
N SER A 67 8.95 -12.18 11.42
CA SER A 67 7.84 -11.50 12.12
C SER A 67 7.02 -12.47 12.96
N GLY A 68 6.70 -13.64 12.40
CA GLY A 68 6.00 -14.72 13.08
C GLY A 68 6.80 -15.28 14.26
N LEU A 69 8.09 -15.56 14.05
CA LEU A 69 8.98 -16.05 15.12
C LEU A 69 9.12 -15.03 16.26
N TYR A 70 9.35 -13.75 15.94
CA TYR A 70 9.44 -12.68 16.94
C TYR A 70 8.16 -12.58 17.78
N ARG A 71 6.99 -12.61 17.12
CA ARG A 71 5.67 -12.58 17.80
C ARG A 71 5.42 -13.85 18.63
N ALA A 72 5.90 -15.02 18.18
CA ALA A 72 5.91 -16.26 18.95
C ALA A 72 6.59 -16.09 20.29
N LEU A 73 7.80 -15.55 20.25
CA LEU A 73 8.65 -15.39 21.40
C LEU A 73 8.09 -14.34 22.39
N LEU A 74 7.45 -13.28 21.88
CA LEU A 74 6.73 -12.31 22.69
C LEU A 74 5.55 -12.95 23.45
N SER A 75 4.69 -13.70 22.74
CA SER A 75 3.53 -14.37 23.35
C SER A 75 3.95 -15.44 24.38
N TYR A 76 5.11 -16.07 24.18
CA TYR A 76 5.69 -17.01 25.13
C TYR A 76 6.10 -16.32 26.44
N SER A 77 6.59 -15.08 26.35
CA SER A 77 7.10 -14.32 27.51
C SER A 77 6.00 -13.74 28.39
N THR A 78 4.80 -13.47 27.85
CA THR A 78 3.69 -12.89 28.62
C THR A 78 2.86 -13.94 29.37
N SER A 79 2.74 -15.17 28.86
CA SER A 79 1.98 -16.24 29.53
C SER A 79 2.67 -16.84 30.78
N SER A 80 3.94 -16.50 31.06
CA SER A 80 4.63 -16.98 32.27
C SER A 80 4.42 -16.09 33.51
N ALA A 81 3.60 -15.03 33.41
CA ALA A 81 3.18 -14.22 34.55
C ALA A 81 1.79 -14.69 35.02
N SER A 82 1.80 -15.44 36.14
CA SER A 82 0.72 -15.84 37.08
C SER A 82 -0.76 -15.88 36.63
N PRO A 83 -1.49 -16.98 36.92
CA PRO A 83 -2.94 -17.02 36.71
C PRO A 83 -3.64 -16.09 37.70
N VAL A 84 -4.46 -15.18 37.20
CA VAL A 84 -5.42 -14.41 38.02
C VAL A 84 -6.55 -15.36 38.47
N PRO A 85 -7.02 -15.31 39.73
CA PRO A 85 -8.13 -16.14 40.19
C PRO A 85 -9.42 -15.80 39.42
N SER A 86 -10.15 -16.83 39.02
CA SER A 86 -11.49 -16.73 38.46
C SER A 86 -12.48 -16.32 39.55
N ASP A 87 -12.87 -15.05 39.59
CA ASP A 87 -14.09 -14.66 40.30
C ASP A 87 -15.28 -14.75 39.36
N ASN A 88 -16.16 -15.69 39.71
CA ASN A 88 -17.47 -15.90 39.14
C ASN A 88 -18.34 -14.67 39.37
N THR A 89 -18.86 -14.06 38.31
CA THR A 89 -20.12 -13.32 38.41
C THR A 89 -20.89 -13.48 37.10
N ALA A 90 -21.89 -14.34 37.16
CA ALA A 90 -22.89 -14.55 36.14
C ALA A 90 -23.73 -13.28 35.93
N CYS A 91 -23.98 -12.91 34.68
CA CYS A 91 -25.13 -12.09 34.29
C CYS A 91 -25.69 -12.61 32.96
N SER A 92 -26.72 -13.44 33.10
CA SER A 92 -27.97 -13.51 32.33
C SER A 92 -27.97 -12.96 30.88
N SER A 93 -28.13 -13.87 29.93
CA SER A 93 -28.63 -13.62 28.58
C SER A 93 -30.16 -13.60 28.56
N PRO A 94 -30.80 -12.76 27.72
CA PRO A 94 -32.08 -13.09 27.13
C PRO A 94 -31.89 -13.54 25.68
N SER A 95 -32.50 -14.67 25.38
CA SER A 95 -32.73 -15.22 24.06
C SER A 95 -33.54 -14.26 23.16
N ALA A 96 -33.11 -14.09 21.92
CA ALA A 96 -33.98 -13.66 20.83
C ALA A 96 -33.49 -14.28 19.52
N SER A 97 -34.33 -15.17 18.99
CA SER A 97 -34.28 -15.78 17.67
C SER A 97 -34.58 -14.75 16.58
N SER A 98 -33.85 -14.80 15.46
CA SER A 98 -34.44 -14.78 14.11
C SER A 98 -33.33 -14.86 13.05
N GLU A 99 -33.61 -15.70 12.07
CA GLU A 99 -32.80 -16.03 10.91
C GLU A 99 -32.70 -14.84 9.95
N CYS A 100 -31.51 -14.61 9.38
CA CYS A 100 -31.30 -14.40 7.93
C CYS A 100 -29.89 -13.88 7.61
N SER A 101 -29.31 -14.46 6.55
CA SER A 101 -28.29 -13.89 5.64
C SER A 101 -26.80 -14.09 5.94
N GLY A 102 -26.19 -14.97 5.13
CA GLY A 102 -24.83 -14.84 4.61
C GLY A 102 -23.66 -15.13 5.56
N SER A 103 -23.27 -16.40 5.67
CA SER A 103 -22.01 -16.84 6.29
C SER A 103 -20.80 -16.07 5.74
N LEU A 104 -20.21 -15.22 6.58
CA LEU A 104 -18.90 -14.60 6.42
C LEU A 104 -18.02 -15.08 7.59
N ASP A 105 -17.37 -16.23 7.43
CA ASP A 105 -16.34 -16.73 8.36
C ASP A 105 -15.13 -15.77 8.35
N GLY A 106 -15.19 -14.76 9.22
CA GLY A 106 -14.26 -13.62 9.26
C GLY A 106 -13.64 -13.37 10.62
N HIS A 107 -13.45 -14.39 11.48
CA HIS A 107 -12.73 -14.21 12.74
C HIS A 107 -11.34 -13.60 12.49
N VAL A 108 -11.05 -12.47 13.15
CA VAL A 108 -9.74 -11.82 13.11
C VAL A 108 -8.79 -12.72 13.88
N LYS A 109 -7.95 -13.44 13.15
CA LYS A 109 -6.95 -14.29 13.78
C LYS A 109 -5.79 -13.42 14.20
N VAL A 110 -5.78 -13.05 15.48
CA VAL A 110 -4.52 -12.61 16.10
C VAL A 110 -3.57 -13.80 16.07
N TRP A 111 -2.33 -13.53 15.67
CA TRP A 111 -1.31 -14.55 15.49
C TRP A 111 -1.21 -15.41 16.77
N MET A 112 -1.43 -16.71 16.62
CA MET A 112 -1.28 -17.70 17.70
C MET A 112 -0.09 -18.59 17.39
N PRO A 113 0.72 -18.97 18.40
CA PRO A 113 1.91 -19.77 18.18
C PRO A 113 1.62 -21.13 17.53
N PRO A 114 2.49 -21.61 16.62
CA PRO A 114 2.40 -22.94 16.04
C PRO A 114 2.33 -24.08 17.07
N ARG A 115 1.59 -25.17 16.78
CA ARG A 115 1.45 -26.33 17.69
C ARG A 115 2.78 -27.00 18.09
N TRP A 116 3.85 -26.85 17.31
CA TRP A 116 5.17 -27.39 17.70
C TRP A 116 5.79 -26.61 18.87
N LEU A 117 5.43 -25.34 19.05
CA LEU A 117 5.76 -24.59 20.27
C LEU A 117 5.04 -25.15 21.49
N ASP A 118 3.87 -25.78 21.33
CA ASP A 118 3.22 -26.51 22.45
C ASP A 118 3.97 -27.79 22.82
N LYS A 119 4.55 -28.49 21.83
CA LYS A 119 5.47 -29.63 22.09
C LYS A 119 6.79 -29.17 22.74
N LEU A 120 7.29 -27.99 22.38
CA LEU A 120 8.41 -27.38 23.11
C LEU A 120 7.99 -26.90 24.50
N ARG A 121 6.76 -26.41 24.70
CA ARG A 121 6.21 -26.05 26.02
C ARG A 121 6.11 -27.25 26.95
N SER A 122 5.76 -28.44 26.45
CA SER A 122 5.73 -29.65 27.28
C SER A 122 7.14 -30.11 27.64
N ARG A 123 8.07 -30.15 26.67
CA ARG A 123 9.49 -30.49 26.92
C ARG A 123 10.23 -29.48 27.80
N ALA A 124 9.90 -28.18 27.68
CA ALA A 124 10.50 -27.13 28.50
C ALA A 124 9.85 -26.98 29.88
N ARG A 125 8.71 -27.65 30.14
CA ARG A 125 8.11 -27.78 31.49
C ARG A 125 8.67 -28.97 32.26
N THR A 126 9.13 -30.01 31.55
CA THR A 126 9.84 -31.16 32.16
C THR A 126 11.30 -30.84 32.51
N LEU A 127 11.88 -29.83 31.85
CA LEU A 127 13.18 -29.24 32.24
C LEU A 127 12.89 -28.11 33.24
N GLY A 128 13.24 -28.32 34.51
CA GLY A 128 12.83 -27.49 35.66
C GLY A 128 13.14 -25.98 35.59
N SER A 129 12.76 -25.30 36.68
CA SER A 129 12.78 -23.83 36.93
C SER A 129 13.74 -22.99 36.07
N PRO A 130 13.28 -21.89 35.45
CA PRO A 130 14.07 -21.15 34.47
C PRO A 130 15.27 -20.43 35.14
N SER A 131 16.48 -20.88 34.81
CA SER A 131 17.74 -20.22 35.15
C SER A 131 17.79 -18.76 34.68
N GLY A 132 18.54 -17.90 35.37
CA GLY A 132 18.57 -16.44 35.15
C GLY A 132 18.93 -15.98 33.72
N ALA A 133 19.52 -16.86 32.89
CA ALA A 133 19.74 -16.62 31.48
C ALA A 133 18.42 -16.48 30.69
N ARG A 134 17.38 -17.22 31.07
CA ARG A 134 16.08 -17.20 30.39
C ARG A 134 15.33 -15.89 30.60
N ARG A 135 15.38 -15.32 31.83
CA ARG A 135 14.79 -13.99 32.12
C ARG A 135 15.44 -12.86 31.33
N ARG A 136 16.77 -12.93 31.12
CA ARG A 136 17.48 -11.95 30.29
C ARG A 136 17.08 -12.05 28.82
N CYS A 137 16.96 -13.26 28.29
CA CYS A 137 16.53 -13.49 26.92
C CYS A 137 15.08 -12.99 26.67
N THR A 138 14.15 -13.24 27.60
CA THR A 138 12.77 -12.74 27.50
C THR A 138 12.68 -11.22 27.58
N ALA A 139 13.46 -10.58 28.46
CA ALA A 139 13.50 -9.12 28.56
C ALA A 139 14.08 -8.45 27.31
N PHE A 140 15.05 -9.08 26.64
CA PHE A 140 15.57 -8.61 25.36
C PHE A 140 14.48 -8.67 24.27
N LEU A 141 13.76 -9.78 24.18
CA LEU A 141 12.76 -10.01 23.14
C LEU A 141 11.53 -9.09 23.27
N GLN A 142 11.22 -8.61 24.48
CA GLN A 142 10.16 -7.63 24.73
C GLN A 142 10.45 -6.23 24.19
N ARG A 143 11.65 -5.98 23.68
CA ARG A 143 12.03 -4.68 23.13
C ARG A 143 11.29 -4.39 21.82
N SER A 144 10.49 -3.33 21.82
CA SER A 144 9.66 -2.90 20.69
C SER A 144 10.45 -2.46 19.45
N TRP A 145 11.77 -2.27 19.55
CA TRP A 145 12.61 -1.83 18.44
C TRP A 145 13.12 -2.98 17.56
N ILE A 146 13.06 -4.24 18.00
CA ILE A 146 13.65 -5.38 17.28
C ILE A 146 13.02 -5.55 15.89
N LEU A 147 11.69 -5.55 15.82
CA LEU A 147 10.97 -5.75 14.55
C LEU A 147 11.15 -4.56 13.58
N PRO A 148 11.01 -3.29 14.00
CA PRO A 148 11.36 -2.14 13.16
C PRO A 148 12.82 -2.16 12.68
N ALA A 149 13.77 -2.54 13.54
CA ALA A 149 15.18 -2.66 13.13
C ALA A 149 15.38 -3.71 12.04
N PHE A 150 14.77 -4.89 12.21
CA PHE A 150 14.82 -5.93 11.19
C PHE A 150 14.26 -5.47 9.85
N TYR A 151 13.06 -4.86 9.83
CA TYR A 151 12.48 -4.32 8.59
C TYR A 151 13.34 -3.22 7.97
N THR A 152 13.97 -2.38 8.79
CA THR A 152 14.88 -1.34 8.31
C THR A 152 16.10 -1.96 7.63
N VAL A 153 16.75 -2.94 8.26
CA VAL A 153 17.93 -3.61 7.72
C VAL A 153 17.61 -4.32 6.41
N VAL A 154 16.54 -5.13 6.39
CA VAL A 154 16.10 -5.84 5.17
C VAL A 154 15.69 -4.84 4.09
N GLY A 155 15.04 -3.74 4.47
CA GLY A 155 14.68 -2.64 3.57
C GLY A 155 15.89 -1.97 2.94
N VAL A 156 16.93 -1.65 3.72
CA VAL A 156 18.17 -1.06 3.18
C VAL A 156 18.85 -2.02 2.20
N VAL A 157 18.96 -3.31 2.55
CA VAL A 157 19.51 -4.34 1.64
C VAL A 157 18.69 -4.44 0.36
N PHE A 158 17.36 -4.36 0.45
CA PHE A 158 16.48 -4.37 -0.70
C PHE A 158 16.69 -3.14 -1.61
N VAL A 159 16.80 -1.94 -1.02
CA VAL A 159 17.07 -0.69 -1.77
C VAL A 159 18.42 -0.73 -2.47
N ILE A 160 19.45 -1.23 -1.78
CA ILE A 160 20.78 -1.52 -2.34
C ILE A 160 20.63 -2.43 -3.57
N PHE A 161 19.98 -3.57 -3.42
CA PHE A 161 19.82 -4.55 -4.49
C PHE A 161 19.05 -4.02 -5.70
N VAL A 162 17.97 -3.27 -5.49
CA VAL A 162 17.09 -2.79 -6.58
C VAL A 162 17.72 -1.64 -7.35
N HIS A 163 18.36 -0.69 -6.66
CA HIS A 163 18.86 0.54 -7.29
C HIS A 163 20.34 0.47 -7.64
N GLY A 164 21.02 -0.61 -7.26
CA GLY A 164 22.44 -0.78 -7.54
C GLY A 164 23.26 0.38 -6.97
N PRO A 165 24.26 0.87 -7.73
CA PRO A 165 25.08 2.03 -7.38
C PRO A 165 24.37 3.26 -6.84
N HIS A 166 23.16 3.55 -7.33
CA HIS A 166 22.44 4.78 -7.05
C HIS A 166 21.63 4.72 -5.74
N PHE A 167 21.72 3.62 -4.96
CA PHE A 167 20.90 3.40 -3.76
C PHE A 167 21.05 4.48 -2.67
N PHE A 168 22.20 5.14 -2.60
CA PHE A 168 22.50 6.04 -1.48
C PHE A 168 21.71 7.35 -1.57
N LEU A 169 21.35 7.81 -2.76
CA LEU A 169 20.64 9.08 -2.93
C LEU A 169 19.20 9.02 -2.40
N PRO A 170 18.35 8.01 -2.72
CA PRO A 170 17.05 7.88 -2.08
C PRO A 170 17.18 7.70 -0.56
N LEU A 171 18.16 6.93 -0.05
CA LEU A 171 18.37 6.79 1.39
C LEU A 171 18.75 8.12 2.06
N LEU A 172 19.65 8.90 1.45
CA LEU A 172 20.07 10.22 1.94
C LEU A 172 18.87 11.17 2.02
N ILE A 173 18.03 11.20 0.99
CA ILE A 173 16.81 12.01 0.96
C ILE A 173 15.85 11.59 2.08
N ILE A 174 15.64 10.28 2.27
CA ILE A 174 14.78 9.75 3.34
C ILE A 174 15.30 10.19 4.71
N ILE A 175 16.62 10.12 4.95
CA ILE A 175 17.26 10.57 6.20
C ILE A 175 17.10 12.08 6.36
N ALA A 176 17.40 12.86 5.32
CA ALA A 176 17.30 14.31 5.32
C ALA A 176 15.87 14.77 5.63
N ASN A 177 14.85 14.15 5.03
CA ASN A 177 13.45 14.45 5.32
C ASN A 177 13.14 14.28 6.81
N TYR A 178 13.54 13.16 7.42
CA TYR A 178 13.31 12.94 8.85
C TYR A 178 14.00 14.02 9.70
N VAL A 179 15.28 14.30 9.43
CA VAL A 179 16.09 15.26 10.20
C VAL A 179 15.51 16.68 10.12
N ILE A 180 15.11 17.11 8.93
CA ILE A 180 14.58 18.46 8.66
C ILE A 180 13.18 18.60 9.25
N PHE A 181 12.23 17.74 8.88
CA PHE A 181 10.82 17.93 9.25
C PHE A 181 10.53 17.57 10.71
N SER A 182 11.29 16.67 11.33
CA SER A 182 11.15 16.40 12.77
C SER A 182 11.55 17.60 13.65
N ARG A 183 12.46 18.44 13.14
CA ARG A 183 12.84 19.72 13.77
C ARG A 183 11.86 20.81 13.38
N LEU A 184 11.64 21.04 12.08
CA LEU A 184 10.83 22.13 11.55
C LEU A 184 9.42 22.17 12.14
N GLN A 185 8.80 21.00 12.32
CA GLN A 185 7.44 20.88 12.85
C GLN A 185 7.28 21.53 14.23
N ARG A 186 8.33 21.58 15.07
CA ARG A 186 8.28 22.17 16.42
C ARG A 186 8.28 23.71 16.42
N TRP A 187 8.78 24.33 15.35
CA TRP A 187 9.01 25.78 15.27
C TRP A 187 7.98 26.50 14.40
N CYS A 188 7.42 25.81 13.40
CA CYS A 188 6.55 26.44 12.41
C CYS A 188 5.06 26.29 12.77
N PRO A 189 4.25 27.36 12.61
CA PRO A 189 2.80 27.22 12.62
C PRO A 189 2.33 26.31 11.49
N TYR A 190 1.15 25.71 11.65
CA TYR A 190 0.58 24.71 10.73
C TYR A 190 0.70 25.08 9.24
N TRP A 191 0.25 26.28 8.87
CA TRP A 191 0.19 26.71 7.47
C TRP A 191 1.59 26.79 6.85
N LEU A 192 2.57 27.33 7.59
CA LEU A 192 3.94 27.48 7.12
C LEU A 192 4.62 26.11 6.99
N PHE A 193 4.43 25.23 7.98
CA PHE A 193 4.91 23.85 7.92
C PHE A 193 4.38 23.12 6.68
N MET A 194 3.07 23.23 6.42
CA MET A 194 2.44 22.59 5.27
C MET A 194 2.95 23.15 3.94
N VAL A 195 3.08 24.48 3.81
CA VAL A 195 3.63 25.12 2.60
C VAL A 195 5.05 24.66 2.32
N ILE A 196 5.94 24.69 3.33
CA ILE A 196 7.33 24.26 3.18
C ILE A 196 7.39 22.77 2.81
N MET A 197 6.61 21.93 3.50
CA MET A 197 6.57 20.49 3.23
C MET A 197 6.13 20.19 1.80
N TRP A 198 5.01 20.74 1.34
CA TRP A 198 4.51 20.50 -0.01
C TRP A 198 5.44 21.07 -1.07
N ALA A 199 5.93 22.30 -0.90
CA ALA A 199 6.87 22.92 -1.84
C ALA A 199 8.16 22.09 -1.97
N ALA A 200 8.75 21.65 -0.86
CA ALA A 200 9.95 20.84 -0.88
C ALA A 200 9.75 19.50 -1.62
N HIS A 201 8.68 18.76 -1.33
CA HIS A 201 8.47 17.44 -1.95
C HIS A 201 8.06 17.52 -3.42
N VAL A 202 7.24 18.50 -3.81
CA VAL A 202 6.88 18.72 -5.23
C VAL A 202 8.10 19.18 -6.03
N THR A 203 8.90 20.10 -5.47
CA THR A 203 10.15 20.55 -6.09
C THR A 203 11.13 19.40 -6.24
N LEU A 204 11.26 18.56 -5.21
CA LEU A 204 12.14 17.39 -5.25
C LEU A 204 11.72 16.38 -6.31
N LEU A 205 10.42 16.07 -6.44
CA LEU A 205 9.92 15.23 -7.53
C LEU A 205 10.31 15.80 -8.90
N TYR A 206 10.12 17.10 -9.11
CA TYR A 206 10.44 17.77 -10.36
C TYR A 206 11.95 17.80 -10.66
N LEU A 207 12.78 18.10 -9.65
CA LEU A 207 14.24 18.11 -9.79
C LEU A 207 14.79 16.72 -10.09
N ILE A 208 14.28 15.69 -9.42
CA ILE A 208 14.69 14.31 -9.67
C ILE A 208 14.33 13.89 -11.10
N GLU A 209 13.14 14.26 -11.57
CA GLU A 209 12.72 13.90 -12.92
C GLU A 209 13.56 14.59 -14.00
N ILE A 210 13.75 15.92 -13.90
CA ILE A 210 14.51 16.69 -14.90
C ILE A 210 15.95 16.22 -15.03
N ASN A 211 16.54 15.80 -13.92
CA ASN A 211 17.91 15.31 -13.89
C ASN A 211 17.99 13.79 -14.14
N ASP A 212 16.90 13.15 -14.57
CA ASP A 212 16.82 11.72 -14.85
C ASP A 212 17.33 10.85 -13.69
N GLY A 213 16.87 11.16 -12.48
CA GLY A 213 17.35 10.50 -11.26
C GLY A 213 18.82 10.78 -10.92
N PHE A 214 19.46 11.79 -11.52
CA PHE A 214 20.90 12.01 -11.40
C PHE A 214 21.74 10.80 -11.84
N GLU A 215 21.18 9.89 -12.66
CA GLU A 215 21.84 8.63 -13.07
C GLU A 215 23.12 8.89 -13.87
N GLN A 216 23.16 9.98 -14.64
CA GLN A 216 24.30 10.39 -15.46
C GLN A 216 25.39 11.17 -14.71
N THR A 217 25.25 11.37 -13.39
CA THR A 217 26.20 12.21 -12.66
C THR A 217 27.50 11.45 -12.32
N PRO A 218 28.70 11.96 -12.70
CA PRO A 218 29.94 11.19 -12.62
C PRO A 218 30.36 10.78 -11.21
N TRP A 219 30.01 11.59 -10.21
CA TRP A 219 30.39 11.35 -8.82
C TRP A 219 29.66 10.13 -8.23
N LEU A 220 28.44 9.83 -8.70
CA LEU A 220 27.70 8.62 -8.30
C LEU A 220 28.41 7.36 -8.78
N GLN A 221 28.95 7.37 -10.01
CA GLN A 221 29.69 6.25 -10.59
C GLN A 221 31.08 6.05 -9.94
N TYR A 222 31.72 7.14 -9.48
CA TYR A 222 33.05 7.10 -8.86
C TYR A 222 33.07 6.37 -7.50
N TYR A 223 32.05 6.56 -6.67
CA TYR A 223 31.96 5.86 -5.38
C TYR A 223 31.81 4.34 -5.59
N THR A 224 31.08 3.94 -6.63
CA THR A 224 30.85 2.53 -6.92
C THR A 224 32.02 1.85 -7.57
N SER A 225 32.77 2.54 -8.43
CA SER A 225 34.03 1.99 -8.94
C SER A 225 35.08 1.80 -7.85
N CYS A 226 35.11 2.67 -6.83
CA CYS A 226 35.99 2.53 -5.66
C CYS A 226 35.62 1.33 -4.76
N ILE A 227 34.34 1.10 -4.50
CA ILE A 227 33.90 -0.07 -3.72
C ILE A 227 34.13 -1.36 -4.50
N LEU A 228 33.80 -1.36 -5.80
CA LEU A 228 33.96 -2.52 -6.66
C LEU A 228 35.45 -2.90 -6.83
N SER A 229 36.34 -1.90 -6.94
CA SER A 229 37.78 -2.16 -7.01
C SER A 229 38.35 -2.74 -5.70
N HIS A 230 37.84 -2.33 -4.55
CA HIS A 230 38.20 -2.93 -3.26
C HIS A 230 37.66 -4.36 -3.11
N LEU A 231 36.46 -4.65 -3.63
CA LEU A 231 35.90 -6.00 -3.63
C LEU A 231 36.63 -6.93 -4.61
N GLN A 232 37.02 -6.43 -5.79
CA GLN A 232 37.87 -7.16 -6.74
C GLN A 232 39.26 -7.44 -6.16
N ALA A 233 39.82 -6.53 -5.36
CA ALA A 233 41.09 -6.77 -4.67
C ALA A 233 41.02 -7.86 -3.57
N ILE A 234 39.81 -8.21 -3.10
CA ILE A 234 39.59 -9.28 -2.11
C ILE A 234 39.31 -10.63 -2.79
N GLN A 235 38.89 -10.62 -4.06
CA GLN A 235 38.46 -11.83 -4.78
C GLN A 235 39.07 -11.84 -6.19
N GLU A 236 40.28 -12.44 -6.29
CA GLU A 236 41.15 -12.43 -7.49
C GLU A 236 40.50 -12.97 -8.78
N ASP A 237 39.35 -13.67 -8.71
CA ASP A 237 38.67 -14.28 -9.85
C ASP A 237 37.18 -13.89 -10.00
N ALA A 238 36.71 -12.82 -9.34
CA ALA A 238 35.34 -12.36 -9.57
C ALA A 238 35.26 -11.55 -10.87
N GLU A 239 34.75 -12.16 -11.95
CA GLU A 239 34.19 -11.40 -13.08
C GLU A 239 33.28 -10.32 -12.48
N ALA A 240 33.65 -9.05 -12.67
CA ALA A 240 32.84 -7.94 -12.21
C ALA A 240 31.55 -7.95 -13.01
N ILE A 241 30.54 -8.67 -12.50
CA ILE A 241 29.17 -8.54 -12.96
C ILE A 241 28.84 -7.06 -12.78
N PRO A 242 28.65 -6.30 -13.87
CA PRO A 242 28.24 -4.91 -13.76
C PRO A 242 27.01 -4.91 -12.86
N TRP A 243 27.06 -4.17 -11.75
CA TRP A 243 25.93 -4.17 -10.83
C TRP A 243 24.81 -3.38 -11.48
N GLU A 244 24.02 -4.08 -12.30
CA GLU A 244 22.98 -3.51 -13.13
C GLU A 244 21.87 -2.96 -12.24
N GLN A 245 21.53 -1.70 -12.47
CA GLN A 245 20.40 -1.05 -11.84
C GLN A 245 19.12 -1.72 -12.35
N ARG A 246 18.46 -2.48 -11.48
CA ARG A 246 17.24 -3.25 -11.86
C ARG A 246 16.00 -2.38 -11.99
N MET A 247 15.98 -1.23 -11.30
CA MET A 247 14.90 -0.26 -11.42
C MET A 247 15.40 1.16 -11.23
N ARG A 248 14.96 2.05 -12.12
CA ARG A 248 15.13 3.51 -12.00
C ARG A 248 14.65 4.00 -10.63
N TRP A 249 15.58 4.47 -9.81
CA TRP A 249 15.26 4.80 -8.43
C TRP A 249 14.31 6.00 -8.33
N CYS A 250 14.31 6.89 -9.33
CA CYS A 250 13.35 7.99 -9.46
C CYS A 250 11.89 7.48 -9.51
N VAL A 251 11.64 6.34 -10.17
CA VAL A 251 10.30 5.73 -10.27
C VAL A 251 9.84 5.23 -8.90
N ALA A 252 10.70 4.52 -8.17
CA ALA A 252 10.39 4.06 -6.81
C ALA A 252 10.30 5.23 -5.81
N PHE A 253 11.04 6.31 -6.05
CA PHE A 253 11.03 7.50 -5.21
C PHE A 253 9.69 8.24 -5.23
N ARG A 254 8.91 8.14 -6.31
CA ARG A 254 7.53 8.66 -6.37
C ARG A 254 6.66 8.05 -5.28
N MET A 255 6.75 6.74 -5.04
CA MET A 255 6.05 6.08 -3.94
C MET A 255 6.60 6.50 -2.57
N SER A 256 7.92 6.64 -2.46
CA SER A 256 8.56 7.10 -1.22
C SER A 256 8.08 8.50 -0.83
N THR A 257 7.97 9.42 -1.78
CA THR A 257 7.50 10.80 -1.55
C THR A 257 6.14 10.86 -0.85
N LEU A 258 5.19 10.00 -1.24
CA LEU A 258 3.89 9.90 -0.58
C LEU A 258 4.02 9.47 0.89
N ARG A 259 4.96 8.57 1.20
CA ARG A 259 5.24 8.15 2.58
C ARG A 259 5.89 9.26 3.39
N LEU A 260 6.83 10.00 2.80
CA LEU A 260 7.51 11.12 3.45
C LEU A 260 6.49 12.19 3.87
N ILE A 261 5.62 12.61 2.95
CA ILE A 261 4.54 13.57 3.23
C ILE A 261 3.57 13.04 4.30
N ALA A 262 3.14 11.78 4.20
CA ALA A 262 2.26 11.17 5.20
C ALA A 262 2.88 11.17 6.61
N PHE A 263 4.15 10.78 6.72
CA PHE A 263 4.86 10.78 7.99
C PHE A 263 4.97 12.19 8.58
N ASN A 264 5.37 13.16 7.76
CA ASN A 264 5.53 14.55 8.20
C ASN A 264 4.21 15.14 8.71
N TYR A 265 3.10 14.88 8.01
CA TYR A 265 1.77 15.28 8.45
C TYR A 265 1.36 14.60 9.76
N ASP A 266 1.50 13.27 9.85
CA ASP A 266 1.10 12.50 11.03
C ASP A 266 1.93 12.89 12.26
N LEU A 267 3.24 13.16 12.09
CA LEU A 267 4.13 13.66 13.14
C LEU A 267 3.68 15.04 13.64
N TRP A 268 3.34 15.96 12.74
CA TRP A 268 2.86 17.29 13.12
C TRP A 268 1.55 17.19 13.92
N GLU A 269 0.59 16.38 13.46
CA GLU A 269 -0.70 16.18 14.14
C GLU A 269 -0.52 15.51 15.51
N ALA A 270 0.37 14.52 15.63
CA ALA A 270 0.67 13.87 16.89
C ALA A 270 1.38 14.81 17.89
N THR A 271 2.19 15.76 17.42
CA THR A 271 2.87 16.70 18.29
C THR A 271 1.92 17.82 18.77
N HIS A 272 1.08 18.37 17.89
CA HIS A 272 0.31 19.59 18.16
C HIS A 272 -1.17 19.35 18.48
N ALA A 273 -1.71 18.20 18.08
CA ALA A 273 -3.15 17.93 18.12
C ALA A 273 -3.49 16.48 18.52
N ALA A 274 -2.57 15.73 19.13
CA ALA A 274 -2.76 14.32 19.44
C ALA A 274 -4.06 14.02 20.21
N ALA A 275 -4.35 14.76 21.30
CA ALA A 275 -5.57 14.54 22.08
C ALA A 275 -6.83 14.70 21.22
N ARG A 276 -6.94 15.85 20.52
CA ARG A 276 -8.06 16.13 19.61
C ARG A 276 -8.15 15.10 18.47
N ALA A 277 -7.03 14.64 17.93
CA ALA A 277 -7.00 13.63 16.87
C ALA A 277 -7.50 12.27 17.38
N ARG A 278 -7.03 11.82 18.55
CA ARG A 278 -7.45 10.57 19.20
C ARG A 278 -8.92 10.59 19.57
N ASP A 279 -9.42 11.68 20.13
CA ASP A 279 -10.83 11.81 20.51
C ASP A 279 -11.75 11.81 19.29
N ARG A 280 -11.38 12.54 18.22
CA ARG A 280 -12.12 12.52 16.95
C ARG A 280 -12.16 11.11 16.35
N ALA A 281 -11.02 10.41 16.33
CA ALA A 281 -10.95 9.04 15.82
C ALA A 281 -11.80 8.07 16.66
N ARG A 282 -11.74 8.14 17.99
CA ARG A 282 -12.59 7.32 18.88
C ARG A 282 -14.07 7.60 18.65
N ALA A 283 -14.50 8.86 18.77
CA ALA A 283 -15.90 9.25 18.61
C ALA A 283 -16.49 8.79 17.27
N LYS A 284 -15.75 8.97 16.17
CA LYS A 284 -16.18 8.56 14.82
C LYS A 284 -16.30 7.04 14.68
N HIS A 285 -15.33 6.27 15.17
CA HIS A 285 -15.27 4.83 14.95
C HIS A 285 -16.02 4.00 15.99
N ASP A 286 -16.28 4.56 17.17
CA ASP A 286 -17.12 3.93 18.19
C ASP A 286 -18.60 3.94 17.79
N THR A 287 -19.06 5.05 17.20
CA THR A 287 -20.50 5.28 16.94
C THR A 287 -20.93 5.09 15.48
N GLY A 288 -20.05 5.39 14.51
CA GLY A 288 -20.45 5.49 13.10
C GLY A 288 -19.73 4.55 12.12
N CYS A 289 -18.77 3.74 12.58
CA CYS A 289 -17.98 2.88 11.69
C CYS A 289 -18.52 1.45 11.63
N VAL A 290 -19.18 1.13 10.51
CA VAL A 290 -19.70 -0.22 10.21
C VAL A 290 -18.60 -1.27 10.23
N GLU A 291 -17.42 -0.98 9.64
CA GLU A 291 -16.29 -1.93 9.61
C GLU A 291 -15.79 -2.26 11.03
N CYS A 292 -15.71 -1.27 11.93
CA CYS A 292 -15.35 -1.52 13.32
C CYS A 292 -16.43 -2.33 14.05
N ALA A 293 -17.71 -2.07 13.79
CA ALA A 293 -18.81 -2.82 14.37
C ALA A 293 -18.76 -4.29 13.95
N GLN A 294 -18.60 -4.56 12.64
CA GLN A 294 -18.45 -5.90 12.09
C GLN A 294 -17.25 -6.65 12.69
N LEU A 295 -16.10 -5.99 12.84
CA LEU A 295 -14.92 -6.62 13.46
C LEU A 295 -15.15 -6.97 14.94
N ARG A 296 -15.86 -6.14 15.70
CA ARG A 296 -16.21 -6.45 17.10
C ARG A 296 -17.17 -7.62 17.18
N GLU A 297 -18.20 -7.65 16.33
CA GLU A 297 -19.19 -8.71 16.27
C GLU A 297 -18.54 -10.06 15.88
N GLN A 298 -17.73 -10.06 14.83
CA GLN A 298 -16.98 -11.23 14.37
C GLN A 298 -16.02 -11.78 15.43
N ASN A 299 -15.59 -10.98 16.40
CA ASN A 299 -14.65 -11.41 17.44
C ASN A 299 -15.25 -11.35 18.84
N ALA A 300 -16.58 -11.28 18.97
CA ALA A 300 -17.25 -11.12 20.26
C ALA A 300 -16.81 -12.18 21.28
N ALA A 301 -16.71 -13.44 20.84
CA ALA A 301 -16.27 -14.56 21.68
C ALA A 301 -14.81 -14.46 22.19
N SER A 302 -13.95 -13.70 21.51
CA SER A 302 -12.53 -13.54 21.87
C SER A 302 -12.18 -12.11 22.25
N ALA A 303 -13.14 -11.19 22.28
CA ALA A 303 -12.89 -9.75 22.41
C ALA A 303 -12.12 -9.41 23.69
N ALA A 304 -12.40 -10.10 24.80
CA ALA A 304 -11.71 -9.90 26.07
C ALA A 304 -10.23 -10.33 26.06
N ALA A 305 -9.86 -11.28 25.20
CA ALA A 305 -8.48 -11.77 25.07
C ALA A 305 -7.65 -10.97 24.06
N LEU A 306 -8.29 -10.13 23.24
CA LEU A 306 -7.64 -9.37 22.18
C LEU A 306 -7.37 -7.93 22.61
N PRO A 307 -6.21 -7.35 22.24
CA PRO A 307 -6.00 -5.92 22.42
C PRO A 307 -7.10 -5.13 21.72
N ALA A 308 -7.62 -4.08 22.36
CA ALA A 308 -8.71 -3.27 21.79
C ALA A 308 -8.42 -2.75 20.38
N GLU A 309 -7.14 -2.50 20.06
CA GLU A 309 -6.68 -2.08 18.74
C GLU A 309 -6.82 -3.17 17.65
N ALA A 310 -6.75 -4.45 18.01
CA ALA A 310 -6.97 -5.58 17.08
C ALA A 310 -8.42 -5.64 16.56
N LEU A 311 -9.36 -5.02 17.28
CA LEU A 311 -10.80 -4.95 16.94
C LEU A 311 -11.17 -3.66 16.19
N ARG A 312 -10.18 -2.95 15.63
CA ARG A 312 -10.37 -1.67 14.94
C ARG A 312 -10.02 -1.80 13.46
N CYS A 313 -10.81 -1.13 12.61
CA CYS A 313 -10.58 -1.14 11.17
C CYS A 313 -9.33 -0.33 10.78
N TYR A 314 -8.89 -0.50 9.53
CA TYR A 314 -7.74 0.20 8.97
C TYR A 314 -7.86 1.73 9.11
N LYS A 315 -9.04 2.30 8.80
CA LYS A 315 -9.28 3.75 8.88
C LYS A 315 -9.08 4.30 10.30
N TYR A 316 -9.49 3.57 11.34
CA TYR A 316 -9.23 3.97 12.72
C TYR A 316 -7.72 4.02 12.99
N ARG A 317 -6.98 2.98 12.58
CA ARG A 317 -5.53 2.89 12.76
C ARG A 317 -4.79 4.00 11.99
N THR A 318 -5.34 4.47 10.88
CA THR A 318 -4.83 5.64 10.14
C THR A 318 -5.09 6.96 10.87
N GLU A 319 -6.32 7.18 11.35
CA GLU A 319 -6.76 8.44 11.95
C GLU A 319 -6.31 8.61 13.41
N TYR A 320 -6.00 7.51 14.10
CA TYR A 320 -5.59 7.54 15.50
C TYR A 320 -4.10 7.90 15.64
N ALA A 321 -3.82 9.13 16.09
CA ALA A 321 -2.45 9.61 16.35
C ALA A 321 -1.74 8.73 17.39
N ARG A 322 -0.52 8.27 17.07
CA ARG A 322 0.29 7.41 17.93
C ARG A 322 0.96 8.22 19.04
N ASP A 323 1.69 7.54 19.92
CA ASP A 323 2.48 8.24 20.93
C ASP A 323 3.63 9.01 20.25
N PRO A 324 3.98 10.25 20.66
CA PRO A 324 5.12 10.96 20.10
C PRO A 324 6.42 10.14 20.08
N ALA A 325 6.64 9.23 21.05
CA ALA A 325 7.79 8.33 21.08
C ALA A 325 7.82 7.31 19.92
N ASP A 326 6.68 7.04 19.27
CA ASP A 326 6.62 6.18 18.09
C ASP A 326 7.17 6.82 16.83
N TYR A 327 7.22 8.15 16.75
CA TYR A 327 7.72 8.88 15.58
C TYR A 327 9.25 9.01 15.61
N ASN A 328 9.92 7.94 16.03
CA ASN A 328 11.38 7.82 16.02
C ASN A 328 11.89 7.37 14.64
N PHE A 329 13.18 7.59 14.40
CA PHE A 329 13.82 7.28 13.12
C PHE A 329 13.71 5.81 12.72
N LEU A 330 13.76 4.89 13.68
CA LEU A 330 13.72 3.46 13.39
C LEU A 330 12.36 3.01 12.85
N ASN A 331 11.27 3.46 13.47
CA ASN A 331 9.91 3.19 12.98
C ASN A 331 9.68 3.88 11.62
N TYR A 332 10.20 5.10 11.46
CA TYR A 332 10.14 5.83 10.20
C TYR A 332 10.86 5.09 9.07
N ALA A 333 12.10 4.66 9.29
CA ALA A 333 12.89 3.94 8.30
C ALA A 333 12.23 2.59 7.96
N ALA A 334 11.74 1.85 8.96
CA ALA A 334 10.97 0.62 8.74
C ALA A 334 9.73 0.86 7.87
N TYR A 335 9.01 1.96 8.08
CA TYR A 335 7.82 2.32 7.32
C TYR A 335 8.14 2.69 5.86
N VAL A 336 9.15 3.53 5.64
CA VAL A 336 9.50 3.98 4.29
C VAL A 336 10.12 2.84 3.48
N LEU A 337 11.01 2.05 4.09
CA LEU A 337 11.81 1.01 3.41
C LEU A 337 11.16 -0.38 3.42
N PHE A 338 9.93 -0.53 3.88
CA PHE A 338 9.27 -1.85 3.94
C PHE A 338 9.11 -2.47 2.55
N PRO A 339 9.84 -3.56 2.21
CA PRO A 339 9.96 -4.01 0.82
C PRO A 339 8.64 -4.34 0.12
N PRO A 340 7.66 -5.03 0.75
CA PRO A 340 6.39 -5.34 0.11
C PRO A 340 5.63 -4.12 -0.41
N LEU A 341 5.87 -2.96 0.18
CA LEU A 341 5.22 -1.72 -0.21
C LEU A 341 6.17 -0.77 -0.96
N TYR A 342 7.49 -0.90 -0.85
CA TYR A 342 8.49 0.07 -1.32
C TYR A 342 8.36 0.45 -2.81
N LEU A 343 8.32 -0.52 -3.72
CA LEU A 343 8.35 -0.24 -5.17
C LEU A 343 7.04 0.33 -5.70
N ALA A 344 5.95 -0.41 -5.52
CA ALA A 344 4.65 -0.09 -6.09
C ALA A 344 3.48 -0.58 -5.23
N GLY A 345 3.72 -1.04 -4.00
CA GLY A 345 2.66 -1.62 -3.18
C GLY A 345 1.68 -0.58 -2.63
N PRO A 346 0.55 -1.02 -2.06
CA PRO A 346 -0.49 -0.11 -1.57
C PRO A 346 0.03 0.93 -0.58
N MET A 347 -0.52 2.13 -0.68
CA MET A 347 -0.23 3.21 0.25
C MET A 347 -0.75 2.87 1.65
N SER A 348 0.09 3.12 2.65
CA SER A 348 -0.31 3.07 4.05
C SER A 348 0.07 4.36 4.75
N SER A 349 -0.71 4.78 5.74
CA SER A 349 -0.24 5.81 6.66
C SER A 349 0.82 5.25 7.62
N PHE A 350 1.63 6.15 8.17
CA PHE A 350 2.59 5.81 9.22
C PHE A 350 1.89 5.25 10.46
N ASN A 351 0.80 5.92 10.89
CA ASN A 351 0.03 5.51 12.08
C ASN A 351 -0.49 4.07 11.96
N ALA A 352 -1.03 3.70 10.79
CA ALA A 352 -1.54 2.36 10.55
C ALA A 352 -0.41 1.32 10.50
N PHE A 353 0.71 1.65 9.84
CA PHE A 353 1.87 0.75 9.76
C PHE A 353 2.44 0.42 11.14
N VAL A 354 2.71 1.44 11.97
CA VAL A 354 3.19 1.25 13.35
C VAL A 354 2.15 0.52 14.21
N SER A 355 0.86 0.77 13.97
CA SER A 355 -0.22 0.03 14.61
C SER A 355 -0.17 -1.48 14.32
N HIS A 356 -0.02 -1.87 13.06
CA HIS A 356 0.11 -3.29 12.70
C HIS A 356 1.44 -3.92 13.15
N MET A 357 2.53 -3.14 13.24
CA MET A 357 3.77 -3.63 13.85
C MET A 357 3.59 -4.00 15.32
N ARG A 358 2.98 -3.10 16.12
CA ARG A 358 2.73 -3.31 17.56
C ARG A 358 1.67 -4.38 17.82
N VAL A 359 0.52 -4.24 17.19
CA VAL A 359 -0.63 -5.14 17.36
C VAL A 359 -0.97 -5.73 15.98
N PRO A 360 -0.41 -6.92 15.66
CA PRO A 360 -0.69 -7.58 14.41
C PRO A 360 -2.15 -8.01 14.40
N SER A 361 -2.88 -7.51 13.42
CA SER A 361 -4.21 -7.97 13.10
C SER A 361 -4.30 -8.00 11.59
N THR A 362 -4.76 -9.13 11.07
CA THR A 362 -5.18 -9.22 9.67
C THR A 362 -6.67 -9.54 9.69
N SER A 363 -7.46 -8.73 9.00
CA SER A 363 -8.89 -9.00 8.78
C SER A 363 -9.13 -10.22 7.89
N MET A 364 -8.06 -10.75 7.28
CA MET A 364 -8.11 -11.84 6.31
C MET A 364 -7.54 -13.13 6.93
N PRO A 365 -8.36 -14.12 7.32
CA PRO A 365 -7.86 -15.41 7.79
C PRO A 365 -7.09 -16.14 6.68
N LEU A 366 -6.21 -17.09 7.04
CA LEU A 366 -5.37 -17.83 6.09
C LEU A 366 -6.17 -18.44 4.92
N ARG A 367 -7.35 -19.02 5.18
CA ARG A 367 -8.24 -19.56 4.13
C ARG A 367 -8.65 -18.49 3.10
N LYS A 368 -8.90 -17.26 3.56
CA LYS A 368 -9.23 -16.12 2.70
C LYS A 368 -7.98 -15.59 1.98
N MET A 369 -6.80 -15.60 2.62
CA MET A 369 -5.52 -15.28 1.97
C MET A 369 -5.19 -16.27 0.85
N VAL A 370 -5.43 -17.57 1.04
CA VAL A 370 -5.25 -18.59 -0.01
C VAL A 370 -6.19 -18.35 -1.19
N ARG A 371 -7.48 -18.10 -0.93
CA ARG A 371 -8.44 -17.72 -2.01
C ARG A 371 -8.03 -16.42 -2.71
N TYR A 372 -7.48 -15.47 -1.97
CA TYR A 372 -6.96 -14.22 -2.51
C TYR A 372 -5.74 -14.46 -3.42
N ALA A 373 -4.82 -15.35 -3.02
CA ALA A 373 -3.68 -15.77 -3.84
C ALA A 373 -4.12 -16.48 -5.15
N PHE A 374 -5.12 -17.36 -5.08
CA PHE A 374 -5.74 -17.91 -6.30
C PHE A 374 -6.41 -16.82 -7.17
N GLY A 375 -6.94 -15.76 -6.56
CA GLY A 375 -7.40 -14.57 -7.27
C GLY A 375 -6.29 -13.88 -8.05
N ILE A 376 -5.13 -13.66 -7.42
CA ILE A 376 -3.93 -13.08 -8.05
C ILE A 376 -3.45 -13.96 -9.21
N LEU A 377 -3.36 -15.27 -9.02
CA LEU A 377 -2.95 -16.21 -10.07
C LEU A 377 -3.86 -16.14 -11.30
N ARG A 378 -5.18 -16.05 -11.09
CA ARG A 378 -6.13 -15.88 -12.21
C ARG A 378 -5.93 -14.57 -12.98
N ILE A 379 -5.60 -13.48 -12.28
CA ILE A 379 -5.30 -12.19 -12.92
C ILE A 379 -4.05 -12.33 -13.79
N TYR A 380 -2.97 -12.91 -13.25
CA TYR A 380 -1.75 -13.18 -14.01
C TYR A 380 -2.00 -14.02 -15.26
N ILE A 381 -2.69 -15.15 -15.13
CA ILE A 381 -3.01 -16.02 -16.28
C ILE A 381 -3.86 -15.27 -17.33
N THR A 382 -4.81 -14.44 -16.88
CA THR A 382 -5.66 -13.65 -17.79
C THR A 382 -4.85 -12.62 -18.57
N GLU A 383 -3.96 -11.91 -17.89
CA GLU A 383 -3.08 -10.91 -18.50
C GLU A 383 -2.05 -11.54 -19.43
N TYR A 384 -1.37 -12.58 -18.98
CA TYR A 384 -0.43 -13.35 -19.77
C TYR A 384 -1.10 -13.89 -21.05
N THR A 385 -2.32 -14.42 -20.94
CA THR A 385 -3.12 -14.84 -22.10
C THR A 385 -3.46 -13.65 -23.02
N LEU A 386 -3.90 -12.52 -22.45
CA LEU A 386 -4.25 -11.32 -23.23
C LEU A 386 -3.07 -10.88 -24.12
N LEU A 387 -1.86 -10.79 -23.54
CA LEU A 387 -0.64 -10.35 -24.22
C LEU A 387 -0.14 -11.31 -25.32
N HIS A 388 -0.52 -12.58 -25.30
CA HIS A 388 -0.22 -13.54 -26.38
C HIS A 388 -1.12 -13.39 -27.61
N PHE A 389 -2.30 -12.80 -27.45
CA PHE A 389 -3.29 -12.71 -28.53
C PHE A 389 -3.55 -11.28 -28.99
N VAL A 390 -3.37 -10.32 -28.09
CA VAL A 390 -3.66 -8.91 -28.32
C VAL A 390 -2.47 -8.12 -27.76
N HIS A 391 -1.54 -7.76 -28.65
CA HIS A 391 -0.29 -7.07 -28.34
C HIS A 391 -0.56 -5.58 -27.98
N ILE A 392 -1.20 -5.36 -26.82
CA ILE A 392 -1.70 -4.05 -26.37
C ILE A 392 -0.56 -3.04 -26.15
N PRO A 393 0.47 -3.32 -25.33
CA PRO A 393 1.64 -2.45 -25.20
C PRO A 393 2.29 -2.09 -26.55
N CYS A 394 2.57 -3.07 -27.41
CA CYS A 394 3.12 -2.83 -28.75
C CYS A 394 2.22 -1.86 -29.53
N LEU A 395 0.92 -2.17 -29.67
CA LEU A 395 0.00 -1.30 -30.39
C LEU A 395 0.00 0.14 -29.84
N GLY A 396 0.12 0.30 -28.51
CA GLY A 396 0.23 1.60 -27.83
C GLY A 396 1.46 2.43 -28.23
N SER A 397 2.60 1.78 -28.45
CA SER A 397 3.85 2.42 -28.86
C SER A 397 3.85 2.83 -30.34
N TYR A 398 3.08 2.13 -31.18
CA TYR A 398 3.03 2.35 -32.62
C TYR A 398 1.84 3.21 -33.04
N ALA A 399 1.90 4.51 -32.75
CA ALA A 399 0.81 5.47 -33.01
C ALA A 399 0.28 5.43 -34.46
N PHE A 400 1.15 5.22 -35.46
CA PHE A 400 0.73 5.13 -36.87
C PHE A 400 -0.18 3.91 -37.15
N VAL A 401 -0.06 2.83 -36.38
CA VAL A 401 -0.92 1.65 -36.49
C VAL A 401 -2.30 1.96 -35.92
N ILE A 402 -2.36 2.65 -34.77
CA ILE A 402 -3.62 3.09 -34.15
C ILE A 402 -4.40 4.04 -35.09
N LEU A 403 -3.71 4.93 -35.78
CA LEU A 403 -4.34 5.86 -36.73
C LEU A 403 -4.97 5.16 -37.95
N ARG A 404 -4.60 3.90 -38.23
CA ARG A 404 -5.20 3.09 -39.31
C ARG A 404 -6.41 2.28 -38.84
N MET A 405 -6.67 2.21 -37.54
CA MET A 405 -7.83 1.51 -37.00
C MET A 405 -9.12 2.23 -37.36
N THR A 406 -10.16 1.47 -37.66
CA THR A 406 -11.54 1.96 -37.70
C THR A 406 -11.97 2.48 -36.32
N LEU A 407 -13.01 3.33 -36.26
CA LEU A 407 -13.55 3.81 -34.98
C LEU A 407 -13.94 2.68 -34.02
N LEU A 408 -14.45 1.56 -34.56
CA LEU A 408 -14.80 0.37 -33.80
C LEU A 408 -13.56 -0.31 -33.21
N GLU A 409 -12.49 -0.46 -34.00
CA GLU A 409 -11.22 -1.03 -33.54
C GLU A 409 -10.56 -0.12 -32.49
N GLN A 410 -10.59 1.21 -32.68
CA GLN A 410 -10.09 2.17 -31.71
C GLN A 410 -10.86 2.11 -30.39
N ALA A 411 -12.19 2.00 -30.42
CA ALA A 411 -13.00 1.87 -29.22
C ALA A 411 -12.66 0.60 -28.42
N HIS A 412 -12.46 -0.54 -29.11
CA HIS A 412 -12.03 -1.78 -28.47
C HIS A 412 -10.59 -1.70 -27.98
N PHE A 413 -9.68 -1.07 -28.73
CA PHE A 413 -8.31 -0.83 -28.31
C PHE A 413 -8.25 -0.03 -27.00
N LEU A 414 -9.00 1.09 -26.90
CA LEU A 414 -9.06 1.88 -25.66
C LEU A 414 -9.63 1.07 -24.48
N PHE A 415 -10.66 0.26 -24.72
CA PHE A 415 -11.21 -0.62 -23.68
C PHE A 415 -10.19 -1.67 -23.21
N TYR A 416 -9.50 -2.36 -24.13
CA TYR A 416 -8.50 -3.37 -23.81
C TYR A 416 -7.21 -2.80 -23.25
N MET A 417 -6.82 -1.58 -23.63
CA MET A 417 -5.74 -0.83 -23.00
C MET A 417 -6.06 -0.57 -21.51
N LEU A 418 -7.27 -0.13 -21.19
CA LEU A 418 -7.68 0.05 -19.81
C LEU A 418 -7.79 -1.29 -19.05
N ALA A 419 -8.23 -2.36 -19.73
CA ALA A 419 -8.27 -3.71 -19.17
C ALA A 419 -6.87 -4.23 -18.83
N TYR A 420 -5.91 -4.05 -19.74
CA TYR A 420 -4.50 -4.37 -19.55
C TYR A 420 -3.94 -3.63 -18.32
N LEU A 421 -4.09 -2.30 -18.26
CA LEU A 421 -3.64 -1.52 -17.10
C LEU A 421 -4.31 -1.98 -15.79
N TRP A 422 -5.60 -2.30 -15.83
CA TRP A 422 -6.32 -2.82 -14.65
C TRP A 422 -5.77 -4.17 -14.20
N LEU A 423 -5.50 -5.10 -15.12
CA LEU A 423 -4.91 -6.40 -14.82
C LEU A 423 -3.50 -6.25 -14.24
N LYS A 424 -2.64 -5.51 -14.92
CA LYS A 424 -1.25 -5.21 -14.52
C LYS A 424 -1.17 -4.70 -13.09
N PHE A 425 -1.86 -3.60 -12.82
CA PHE A 425 -1.84 -2.98 -11.49
C PHE A 425 -2.58 -3.82 -10.45
N SER A 426 -3.65 -4.54 -10.83
CA SER A 426 -4.29 -5.49 -9.93
C SER A 426 -3.33 -6.59 -9.50
N PHE A 427 -2.54 -7.14 -10.41
CA PHE A 427 -1.57 -8.18 -10.09
C PHE A 427 -0.49 -7.66 -9.14
N ILE A 428 0.18 -6.55 -9.50
CA ILE A 428 1.25 -5.95 -8.70
C ILE A 428 0.75 -5.59 -7.29
N TRP A 429 -0.34 -4.81 -7.20
CA TRP A 429 -0.81 -4.28 -5.92
C TRP A 429 -1.42 -5.36 -5.02
N LYS A 430 -2.16 -6.33 -5.59
CA LYS A 430 -2.69 -7.43 -4.78
C LYS A 430 -1.57 -8.33 -4.27
N SER A 431 -0.52 -8.58 -5.07
CA SER A 431 0.66 -9.34 -4.64
C SER A 431 1.40 -8.63 -3.51
N SER A 432 1.74 -7.35 -3.68
CA SER A 432 2.33 -6.51 -2.63
C SER A 432 1.51 -6.48 -1.34
N ARG A 433 0.18 -6.37 -1.44
CA ARG A 433 -0.73 -6.46 -0.29
C ARG A 433 -0.63 -7.82 0.41
N LEU A 434 -0.64 -8.92 -0.35
CA LEU A 434 -0.53 -10.26 0.19
C LEU A 434 0.81 -10.46 0.92
N PHE A 435 1.91 -9.97 0.34
CA PHE A 435 3.25 -10.03 0.92
C PHE A 435 3.34 -9.25 2.25
N ALA A 436 2.75 -8.05 2.32
CA ALA A 436 2.64 -7.29 3.57
C ALA A 436 1.81 -8.04 4.63
N MET A 437 0.70 -8.65 4.20
CA MET A 437 -0.18 -9.43 5.08
C MET A 437 0.49 -10.66 5.69
N PHE A 438 1.42 -11.31 4.98
CA PHE A 438 2.21 -12.42 5.56
C PHE A 438 3.02 -11.98 6.79
N SER A 439 3.45 -10.71 6.84
CA SER A 439 4.15 -10.11 7.99
C SER A 439 3.19 -9.59 9.09
N GLY A 440 1.88 -9.71 8.88
CA GLY A 440 0.84 -9.20 9.78
C GLY A 440 0.53 -7.71 9.60
N ILE A 441 0.99 -7.10 8.50
CA ILE A 441 0.72 -5.70 8.16
C ILE A 441 -0.41 -5.64 7.15
N GLU A 442 -1.54 -5.07 7.56
CA GLU A 442 -2.69 -4.90 6.69
C GLU A 442 -2.66 -3.51 6.04
N VAL A 443 -2.83 -3.50 4.72
CA VAL A 443 -2.90 -2.29 3.88
C VAL A 443 -4.15 -2.36 3.01
N PRO A 444 -4.75 -1.24 2.56
CA PRO A 444 -5.96 -1.24 1.73
C PRO A 444 -5.78 -1.95 0.39
N GLU A 445 -6.88 -2.38 -0.23
CA GLU A 445 -6.86 -3.07 -1.51
C GLU A 445 -7.10 -2.05 -2.60
N ASP A 446 -6.18 -1.97 -3.55
CA ASP A 446 -6.18 -0.90 -4.52
C ASP A 446 -7.18 -1.04 -5.65
N MET A 447 -7.37 -2.27 -6.14
CA MET A 447 -8.34 -2.58 -7.19
C MET A 447 -9.52 -3.34 -6.58
N ARG A 448 -10.49 -2.56 -6.07
CA ARG A 448 -11.66 -3.10 -5.33
C ARG A 448 -12.76 -3.61 -6.26
N ARG A 449 -12.88 -3.01 -7.43
CA ARG A 449 -13.84 -3.40 -8.48
C ARG A 449 -13.13 -3.42 -9.82
N CYS A 450 -13.67 -4.20 -10.76
CA CYS A 450 -13.28 -4.08 -12.15
C CYS A 450 -13.67 -2.69 -12.67
N PHE A 451 -12.82 -2.08 -13.49
CA PHE A 451 -13.05 -0.75 -14.07
C PHE A 451 -14.42 -0.66 -14.78
N GLY A 452 -14.87 -1.74 -15.43
CA GLY A 452 -16.17 -1.82 -16.10
C GLY A 452 -17.40 -1.91 -15.18
N ASN A 453 -17.22 -2.13 -13.87
CA ASN A 453 -18.30 -2.17 -12.87
C ASN A 453 -18.36 -0.86 -12.06
N THR A 454 -18.16 0.26 -12.74
CA THR A 454 -18.13 1.59 -12.14
C THR A 454 -19.05 2.52 -12.93
N LEU A 455 -19.96 3.20 -12.22
CA LEU A 455 -21.03 4.00 -12.85
C LEU A 455 -20.80 5.52 -12.80
N THR A 456 -19.80 5.99 -12.03
CA THR A 456 -19.52 7.42 -11.81
C THR A 456 -18.02 7.69 -11.83
N VAL A 457 -17.61 8.90 -12.22
CA VAL A 457 -16.22 9.34 -12.22
C VAL A 457 -15.66 9.33 -10.79
N ARG A 458 -16.46 9.76 -9.81
CA ARG A 458 -16.08 9.65 -8.39
C ARG A 458 -15.93 8.19 -7.95
N GLY A 459 -16.84 7.31 -8.37
CA GLY A 459 -16.77 5.88 -8.10
C GLY A 459 -15.47 5.28 -8.63
N PHE A 460 -15.10 5.66 -9.86
CA PHE A 460 -13.87 5.20 -10.52
C PHE A 460 -12.63 5.54 -9.71
N TRP A 461 -12.43 6.82 -9.40
CA TRP A 461 -11.25 7.26 -8.64
C TRP A 461 -11.24 6.81 -7.18
N ARG A 462 -12.38 6.40 -6.63
CA ARG A 462 -12.46 5.81 -5.29
C ARG A 462 -12.04 4.33 -5.33
N ASP A 463 -12.34 3.62 -6.40
CA ASP A 463 -12.15 2.17 -6.54
C ASP A 463 -10.85 1.79 -7.28
N TRP A 464 -10.32 2.69 -8.12
CA TRP A 464 -9.00 2.61 -8.76
C TRP A 464 -7.93 3.18 -7.85
N HIS A 465 -6.88 2.41 -7.55
CA HIS A 465 -5.79 2.78 -6.64
C HIS A 465 -6.33 3.29 -5.27
N ALA A 466 -7.26 2.54 -4.69
CA ALA A 466 -8.05 2.99 -3.54
C ALA A 466 -7.22 3.38 -2.30
N SER A 467 -6.04 2.79 -2.08
CA SER A 467 -5.13 3.21 -0.99
C SER A 467 -4.60 4.63 -1.23
N PHE A 468 -4.26 4.97 -2.47
CA PHE A 468 -3.85 6.32 -2.84
C PHE A 468 -5.02 7.30 -2.76
N ASN A 469 -6.23 6.88 -3.12
CA ASN A 469 -7.43 7.70 -2.86
C ASN A 469 -7.60 8.01 -1.36
N LEU A 470 -7.45 7.01 -0.48
CA LEU A 470 -7.50 7.22 0.97
C LEU A 470 -6.39 8.17 1.45
N TRP A 471 -5.19 8.05 0.88
CA TRP A 471 -4.06 8.94 1.14
C TRP A 471 -4.39 10.39 0.73
N ILE A 472 -4.90 10.61 -0.48
CA ILE A 472 -5.32 11.93 -0.99
C ILE A 472 -6.38 12.53 -0.08
N VAL A 473 -7.38 11.72 0.31
CA VAL A 473 -8.45 12.19 1.19
C VAL A 473 -7.88 12.70 2.51
N ARG A 474 -6.95 11.93 3.11
CA ARG A 474 -6.37 12.24 4.42
C ARG A 474 -5.40 13.42 4.41
N TYR A 475 -4.48 13.46 3.44
CA TYR A 475 -3.34 14.38 3.44
C TYR A 475 -3.51 15.60 2.54
N MET A 476 -4.50 15.61 1.65
CA MET A 476 -4.81 16.75 0.78
C MET A 476 -6.22 17.27 0.99
N TYR A 477 -7.23 16.43 0.71
CA TYR A 477 -8.62 16.87 0.65
C TYR A 477 -9.16 17.39 2.00
N ILE A 478 -8.98 16.63 3.09
CA ILE A 478 -9.42 17.05 4.43
C ILE A 478 -8.70 18.33 4.88
N PRO A 479 -7.35 18.43 4.79
CA PRO A 479 -6.61 19.67 5.07
C PRO A 479 -7.08 20.90 4.28
N MET A 480 -7.51 20.73 3.03
CA MET A 480 -8.02 21.83 2.19
C MET A 480 -9.47 22.25 2.49
N GLY A 481 -10.11 21.63 3.49
CA GLY A 481 -11.48 21.94 3.93
C GLY A 481 -12.50 20.85 3.61
N GLY A 482 -12.12 19.82 2.87
CA GLY A 482 -12.96 18.67 2.58
C GLY A 482 -14.28 19.05 1.89
N ARG A 483 -15.41 18.59 2.45
CA ARG A 483 -16.73 18.71 1.83
C ARG A 483 -17.16 20.16 1.56
N SER A 484 -16.72 21.12 2.37
CA SER A 484 -17.11 22.53 2.22
C SER A 484 -16.43 23.22 1.03
N ARG A 485 -15.34 22.65 0.50
CA ARG A 485 -14.50 23.25 -0.56
C ARG A 485 -14.19 22.26 -1.68
N VAL A 486 -15.15 21.38 -2.01
CA VAL A 486 -14.95 20.31 -3.02
C VAL A 486 -14.41 20.87 -4.33
N ALA A 487 -15.09 21.86 -4.92
CA ALA A 487 -14.71 22.43 -6.22
C ALA A 487 -13.29 23.04 -6.21
N LEU A 488 -12.89 23.68 -5.11
CA LEU A 488 -11.56 24.27 -4.94
C LEU A 488 -10.46 23.22 -4.68
N SER A 489 -10.82 22.05 -4.16
CA SER A 489 -9.88 21.00 -3.79
C SER A 489 -9.56 20.06 -4.96
N VAL A 490 -10.50 19.87 -5.89
CA VAL A 490 -10.40 18.87 -6.97
C VAL A 490 -9.23 19.16 -7.92
N LEU A 491 -9.10 20.40 -8.41
CA LEU A 491 -8.06 20.74 -9.39
C LEU A 491 -6.63 20.58 -8.80
N PRO A 492 -6.30 21.14 -7.62
CA PRO A 492 -4.98 20.91 -7.00
C PRO A 492 -4.65 19.43 -6.77
N ILE A 493 -5.64 18.61 -6.43
CA ILE A 493 -5.46 17.15 -6.27
C ILE A 493 -5.05 16.51 -7.59
N PHE A 494 -5.79 16.75 -8.68
CA PHE A 494 -5.48 16.12 -9.97
C PHE A 494 -4.20 16.66 -10.59
N LEU A 495 -3.86 17.93 -10.36
CA LEU A 495 -2.56 18.47 -10.75
C LEU A 495 -1.40 17.80 -9.99
N PHE A 496 -1.55 17.58 -8.68
CA PHE A 496 -0.56 16.82 -7.92
C PHE A 496 -0.43 15.38 -8.44
N ILE A 497 -1.55 14.70 -8.71
CA ILE A 497 -1.52 13.34 -9.28
C ILE A 497 -0.78 13.33 -10.62
N ALA A 498 -1.02 14.31 -11.49
CA ALA A 498 -0.31 14.47 -12.76
C ALA A 498 1.20 14.63 -12.55
N VAL A 499 1.62 15.59 -11.71
CA VAL A 499 3.05 15.84 -11.40
C VAL A 499 3.71 14.63 -10.74
N TRP A 500 2.98 13.93 -9.86
CA TRP A 500 3.46 12.71 -9.22
C TRP A 500 3.66 11.55 -10.20
N HIS A 501 2.83 11.48 -11.25
CA HIS A 501 3.00 10.51 -12.32
C HIS A 501 4.15 10.87 -13.25
N ASP A 502 4.17 12.06 -13.83
CA ASP A 502 5.25 12.56 -14.71
C ASP A 502 4.97 14.07 -14.98
N PRO A 503 5.96 14.99 -14.90
CA PRO A 503 5.81 16.40 -15.28
C PRO A 503 5.68 16.62 -16.80
N ALA A 504 4.82 15.85 -17.48
CA ALA A 504 4.54 16.01 -18.89
C ALA A 504 3.30 16.89 -19.14
N LEU A 505 3.37 17.79 -20.13
CA LEU A 505 2.28 18.74 -20.46
C LEU A 505 0.95 18.04 -20.77
N HIS A 506 0.98 16.81 -21.30
CA HIS A 506 -0.23 16.05 -21.60
C HIS A 506 -0.96 15.59 -20.32
N LEU A 507 -0.25 15.36 -19.20
CA LEU A 507 -0.86 15.02 -17.92
C LEU A 507 -1.53 16.21 -17.24
N VAL A 508 -1.04 17.43 -17.50
CA VAL A 508 -1.75 18.66 -17.07
C VAL A 508 -3.10 18.77 -17.79
N LYS A 509 -3.13 18.53 -19.11
CA LYS A 509 -4.40 18.50 -19.88
C LYS A 509 -5.35 17.44 -19.33
N TRP A 510 -4.83 16.23 -19.07
CA TRP A 510 -5.58 15.15 -18.43
C TRP A 510 -6.18 15.59 -17.08
N ALA A 511 -5.38 16.22 -16.20
CA ALA A 511 -5.83 16.67 -14.89
C ALA A 511 -6.99 17.68 -14.98
N VAL A 512 -6.90 18.64 -15.91
CA VAL A 512 -7.96 19.62 -16.16
C VAL A 512 -9.24 18.94 -16.67
N CYS A 513 -9.14 18.01 -17.62
CA CYS A 513 -10.29 17.27 -18.14
C CYS A 513 -10.99 16.46 -17.05
N ILE A 514 -10.22 15.72 -16.23
CA ILE A 514 -10.78 14.91 -15.13
C ILE A 514 -11.43 15.82 -14.08
N ALA A 515 -10.78 16.93 -13.70
CA ALA A 515 -11.33 17.89 -12.77
C ALA A 515 -12.66 18.48 -13.27
N ALA A 516 -12.74 18.83 -14.55
CA ALA A 516 -13.97 19.32 -15.18
C ALA A 516 -15.09 18.27 -15.12
N MET A 517 -14.82 17.01 -15.49
CA MET A 517 -15.79 15.92 -15.40
C MET A 517 -16.25 15.65 -13.96
N PHE A 518 -15.33 15.72 -12.99
CA PHE A 518 -15.65 15.53 -11.58
C PHE A 518 -16.55 16.66 -11.05
N VAL A 519 -16.25 17.92 -11.39
CA VAL A 519 -17.08 19.07 -11.04
C VAL A 519 -18.45 18.99 -11.71
N ALA A 520 -18.50 18.58 -12.99
CA ALA A 520 -19.76 18.35 -13.69
C ALA A 520 -20.61 17.27 -13.00
N GLU A 521 -20.03 16.13 -12.62
CA GLU A 521 -20.74 15.09 -11.86
C GLU A 521 -21.29 15.62 -10.53
N VAL A 522 -20.49 16.40 -9.79
CA VAL A 522 -20.92 17.04 -8.53
C VAL A 522 -22.07 18.01 -8.76
N ALA A 523 -22.00 18.85 -9.79
CA ALA A 523 -23.02 19.82 -10.14
C ALA A 523 -24.33 19.12 -10.51
N VAL A 524 -24.28 18.13 -11.41
CA VAL A 524 -25.43 17.31 -11.83
C VAL A 524 -26.05 16.60 -10.63
N SER A 525 -25.24 15.95 -9.79
CA SER A 525 -25.71 15.28 -8.56
C SER A 525 -26.35 16.25 -7.56
N GLY A 526 -25.89 17.51 -7.55
CA GLY A 526 -26.46 18.60 -6.77
C GLY A 526 -27.84 19.03 -7.28
N CYS A 527 -28.00 19.15 -8.60
CA CYS A 527 -29.27 19.50 -9.25
C CYS A 527 -30.36 18.44 -9.03
N PHE A 528 -30.01 17.15 -9.05
CA PHE A 528 -30.96 16.06 -8.81
C PHE A 528 -31.23 15.77 -7.32
N GLY A 529 -30.70 16.58 -6.39
CA GLY A 529 -30.93 16.40 -4.95
C GLY A 529 -30.29 15.15 -4.32
N VAL A 530 -29.63 14.31 -5.13
CA VAL A 530 -29.01 13.04 -4.71
C VAL A 530 -27.91 13.28 -3.65
N GLY A 531 -27.31 14.47 -3.61
CA GLY A 531 -26.29 14.85 -2.62
C GLY A 531 -26.79 15.21 -1.20
N ARG A 532 -28.10 15.40 -0.97
CA ARG A 532 -28.65 15.80 0.34
C ARG A 532 -29.20 14.66 1.18
N CYS A 533 -29.47 13.48 0.61
CA CYS A 533 -30.16 12.39 1.31
C CYS A 533 -29.28 11.52 2.24
N GLY A 534 -28.07 11.96 2.62
CA GLY A 534 -27.08 11.07 3.25
C GLY A 534 -26.69 11.32 4.72
N VAL A 535 -26.88 12.52 5.29
CA VAL A 535 -26.50 12.80 6.69
C VAL A 535 -27.32 13.98 7.23
N PRO A 536 -28.04 13.86 8.35
CA PRO A 536 -28.67 15.02 8.98
C PRO A 536 -27.57 15.95 9.50
N ALA A 537 -27.61 17.22 9.06
CA ALA A 537 -26.84 18.27 9.71
C ALA A 537 -27.36 18.41 11.15
N ARG A 538 -26.57 17.97 12.13
CA ARG A 538 -26.80 18.35 13.54
C ARG A 538 -26.48 19.84 13.66
N ASP A 539 -27.51 20.65 13.49
CA ASP A 539 -27.51 22.04 13.91
C ASP A 539 -27.63 22.06 15.44
N GLY A 540 -26.49 22.26 16.11
CA GLY A 540 -26.37 22.32 17.57
C GLY A 540 -26.40 23.76 18.08
N ARG A 541 -27.38 24.56 17.65
CA ARG A 541 -27.75 25.83 18.29
C ARG A 541 -29.24 25.82 18.62
N ARG A 542 -29.58 25.45 19.86
CA ARG A 542 -30.80 25.90 20.56
C ARG A 542 -30.78 25.36 21.99
N GLY A 543 -31.11 26.23 22.96
CA GLY A 543 -31.57 25.81 24.27
C GLY A 543 -30.71 26.22 25.45
N THR A 544 -30.45 27.52 25.60
CA THR A 544 -30.51 28.14 26.94
C THR A 544 -31.94 28.02 27.49
N ASP A 545 -32.06 28.05 28.82
CA ASP A 545 -33.26 28.09 29.66
C ASP A 545 -33.95 26.76 30.02
N GLY A 546 -33.99 26.48 31.33
CA GLY A 546 -34.91 25.47 31.87
C GLY A 546 -34.62 24.89 33.26
N ARG A 547 -34.71 25.72 34.31
CA ARG A 547 -35.16 25.39 35.68
C ARG A 547 -34.36 24.46 36.61
N SER A 548 -33.91 25.10 37.69
CA SER A 548 -33.81 24.69 39.11
C SER A 548 -34.44 23.35 39.56
N LYS A 549 -33.64 22.55 40.27
CA LYS A 549 -33.75 22.34 41.72
C LYS A 549 -32.36 22.15 42.31
#